data_AF-A0A6G9ANT5-F1
#
_entry.id   AF-A0A6G9ANT5-F1
#
_cell.length_a   1.000
_cell.length_b   1.000
_cell.length_c   1.000
_cell.angle_alpha   90.00
_cell.angle_beta   90.00
_cell.angle_gamma   90.00
#
_symmetry.space_group_name_H-M   'P 1'
#
loop_
_entity.id
_entity.type
_entity.pdbx_description
1 polymer ?
#
loop_
_entity_poly.entity_id
_entity_poly.type
_entity_poly.pdbx_seq_one_letter_code
_entity_poly.pdbx_strand_id
1 'polypeptide(L)'
;MDIQIKPNTALSLTDEGGRQLLQNTLADYVAFLHRQPAVCGSAEQQEALVKHVAQGHDLIKLVTAERLKITRELDKQKHDWMEIEKQMTAPILAAMQPLKDAVEHYNREMLRIREHQQAQAAQQVVHSESGQTNWLTPEVAIIDKPKGVQMKWTYEIVDHNQIPNGYWTLDEAAIKADIAHGVREIPGVRIYQEAVTTFRK
;
A
#
# COMPACT_ATOMS: atom_id res chain seq x y z
N MET A 1 1.03 31.59 -37.88
CA MET A 1 1.26 30.49 -36.92
C MET A 1 2.57 29.84 -37.33
N ASP A 2 3.67 30.42 -36.85
CA ASP A 2 5.01 29.98 -37.25
C ASP A 2 5.39 28.77 -36.39
N ILE A 3 5.35 27.59 -37.01
CA ILE A 3 5.89 26.36 -36.44
C ILE A 3 7.40 26.48 -36.58
N GLN A 4 8.05 27.01 -35.53
CA GLN A 4 9.49 26.99 -35.41
C GLN A 4 9.96 25.54 -35.27
N ILE A 5 10.28 24.90 -36.39
CA ILE A 5 11.03 23.65 -36.42
C ILE A 5 12.47 24.01 -36.04
N LYS A 6 12.78 23.97 -34.75
CA LYS A 6 14.17 24.01 -34.29
C LYS A 6 14.88 22.79 -34.86
N PRO A 7 16.01 22.93 -35.58
CA PRO A 7 16.82 21.79 -35.96
C PRO A 7 17.49 21.27 -34.68
N ASN A 8 16.83 20.33 -33.99
CA ASN A 8 17.46 19.52 -32.96
C ASN A 8 18.37 18.50 -33.67
N THR A 9 19.54 18.95 -34.12
CA THR A 9 20.72 18.08 -34.34
C THR A 9 21.33 17.69 -32.99
N ALA A 10 20.48 17.27 -32.05
CA ALA A 10 20.85 16.88 -30.70
C ALA A 10 20.33 15.45 -30.47
N LEU A 11 21.22 14.57 -30.01
CA LEU A 11 20.92 13.20 -29.62
C LEU A 11 19.73 13.21 -28.62
N SER A 12 18.57 12.70 -29.05
CA SER A 12 17.31 12.80 -28.31
C SER A 12 16.59 11.45 -28.35
N LEU A 13 16.02 11.01 -27.22
CA LEU A 13 15.21 9.79 -27.17
C LEU A 13 13.73 10.04 -27.49
N THR A 14 13.27 11.29 -27.53
CA THR A 14 11.87 11.63 -27.80
C THR A 14 11.58 11.70 -29.29
N ASP A 15 12.55 12.16 -30.08
CA ASP A 15 12.41 12.38 -31.51
C ASP A 15 12.86 11.14 -32.28
N GLU A 16 12.12 10.73 -33.32
CA GLU A 16 12.47 9.56 -34.15
C GLU A 16 13.85 9.74 -34.82
N GLY A 17 14.12 10.91 -35.40
CA GLY A 17 15.43 11.22 -35.99
C GLY A 17 16.57 11.27 -34.96
N GLY A 18 16.30 11.79 -33.76
CA GLY A 18 17.28 11.82 -32.66
C GLY A 18 17.63 10.42 -32.16
N ARG A 19 16.64 9.52 -32.10
CA ARG A 19 16.83 8.12 -31.70
C ARG A 19 17.69 7.35 -32.69
N GLN A 20 17.45 7.51 -33.99
CA GLN A 20 18.25 6.86 -35.02
C GLN A 20 19.71 7.34 -34.98
N LEU A 21 19.94 8.64 -34.81
CA LEU A 21 21.29 9.19 -34.65
C LEU A 21 21.99 8.64 -33.40
N LEU A 22 21.28 8.56 -32.28
CA LEU A 22 21.81 8.01 -31.03
C LEU A 22 22.13 6.52 -31.19
N GLN A 23 21.24 5.75 -31.81
CA GLN A 23 21.45 4.33 -32.07
C GLN A 23 22.67 4.11 -32.98
N ASN A 24 22.81 4.89 -34.05
CA ASN A 24 23.97 4.82 -34.94
C ASN A 24 25.26 5.18 -34.19
N THR A 25 25.25 6.26 -33.39
CA THR A 25 26.42 6.68 -32.59
C THR A 25 26.83 5.62 -31.58
N LEU A 26 25.86 4.98 -30.90
CA LEU A 26 26.14 3.88 -29.98
C LEU A 26 26.66 2.64 -30.72
N ALA A 27 26.07 2.29 -31.87
CA ALA A 27 26.51 1.15 -32.66
C ALA A 27 27.96 1.35 -33.16
N ASP A 28 28.29 2.55 -33.65
CA ASP A 28 29.64 2.92 -34.08
C ASP A 28 30.63 2.84 -32.92
N TYR A 29 30.25 3.35 -31.75
CA TYR A 29 31.10 3.31 -30.55
C TYR A 29 31.29 1.86 -30.03
N VAL A 30 30.27 1.03 -30.07
CA VAL A 30 30.37 -0.41 -29.71
C VAL A 30 31.26 -1.15 -30.71
N ALA A 31 31.08 -0.92 -32.01
CA ALA A 31 31.94 -1.48 -33.05
C ALA A 31 33.40 -1.03 -32.87
N PHE A 32 33.62 0.23 -32.46
CA PHE A 32 34.93 0.75 -32.10
C PHE A 32 35.54 0.00 -30.91
N LEU A 33 34.78 -0.20 -29.81
CA LEU A 33 35.25 -0.94 -28.64
C LEU A 33 35.61 -2.40 -28.97
N HIS A 34 34.83 -3.06 -29.82
CA HIS A 34 35.13 -4.43 -30.26
C HIS A 34 36.41 -4.56 -31.08
N ARG A 35 36.86 -3.48 -31.72
CA ARG A 35 38.13 -3.44 -32.48
C ARG A 35 39.35 -3.21 -31.59
N GLN A 36 39.16 -2.81 -30.33
CA GLN A 36 40.28 -2.54 -29.43
C GLN A 36 40.93 -3.84 -28.91
N PRO A 37 42.27 -3.87 -28.77
CA PRO A 37 42.97 -5.03 -28.23
C PRO A 37 42.65 -5.22 -26.74
N ALA A 38 42.51 -6.48 -26.30
CA ALA A 38 42.22 -6.83 -24.90
C ALA A 38 43.41 -6.65 -23.95
N VAL A 39 44.60 -6.34 -24.47
CA VAL A 39 45.84 -6.22 -23.68
C VAL A 39 46.48 -4.85 -23.94
N CYS A 40 46.82 -4.15 -22.86
CA CYS A 40 47.58 -2.90 -22.90
C CYS A 40 49.08 -3.22 -22.86
N GLY A 41 49.81 -2.94 -23.95
CA GLY A 41 51.26 -3.19 -24.03
C GLY A 41 52.12 -1.95 -23.75
N SER A 42 51.57 -0.73 -23.87
CA SER A 42 52.29 0.52 -23.66
C SER A 42 51.50 1.53 -22.82
N ALA A 43 52.21 2.48 -22.20
CA ALA A 43 51.59 3.56 -21.41
C ALA A 43 50.69 4.46 -22.27
N GLU A 44 51.06 4.70 -23.53
CA GLU A 44 50.25 5.48 -24.48
C GLU A 44 48.91 4.77 -24.81
N GLN A 45 48.94 3.44 -24.97
CA GLN A 45 47.72 2.65 -25.18
C GLN A 45 46.80 2.70 -23.97
N GLN A 46 47.37 2.64 -22.75
CA GLN A 46 46.60 2.78 -21.52
C GLN A 46 45.87 4.13 -21.46
N GLU A 47 46.56 5.23 -21.75
CA GLU A 47 45.95 6.57 -21.74
C GLU A 47 44.81 6.69 -22.78
N ALA A 48 45.02 6.16 -23.98
CA ALA A 48 44.00 6.14 -25.03
C ALA A 48 42.75 5.34 -24.59
N LEU A 49 42.94 4.15 -24.01
CA LEU A 49 41.83 3.34 -23.52
C LEU A 49 41.07 4.01 -22.37
N VAL A 50 41.77 4.66 -21.45
CA VAL A 50 41.12 5.45 -20.38
C VAL A 50 40.26 6.57 -20.96
N LYS A 51 40.76 7.28 -21.98
CA LYS A 51 39.98 8.32 -22.69
C LYS A 51 38.73 7.72 -23.33
N HIS A 52 38.83 6.55 -23.96
CA HIS A 52 37.66 5.89 -24.54
C HIS A 52 36.66 5.43 -23.49
N VAL A 53 37.11 4.83 -22.38
CA VAL A 53 36.21 4.45 -21.26
C VAL A 53 35.48 5.67 -20.71
N ALA A 54 36.15 6.81 -20.56
CA ALA A 54 35.52 8.06 -20.14
C ALA A 54 34.43 8.52 -21.13
N GLN A 55 34.72 8.50 -22.43
CA GLN A 55 33.72 8.79 -23.49
C GLN A 55 32.50 7.86 -23.40
N GLY A 56 32.71 6.57 -23.13
CA GLY A 56 31.64 5.59 -22.96
C GLY A 56 30.75 5.92 -21.76
N HIS A 57 31.36 6.29 -20.63
CA HIS A 57 30.60 6.76 -19.46
C HIS A 57 29.79 8.02 -19.75
N ASP A 58 30.30 8.95 -20.54
CA ASP A 58 29.56 10.16 -20.89
C ASP A 58 28.38 9.88 -21.82
N LEU A 59 28.53 8.95 -22.78
CA LEU A 59 27.39 8.46 -23.57
C LEU A 59 26.32 7.79 -22.70
N ILE A 60 26.71 6.96 -21.73
CA ILE A 60 25.77 6.34 -20.78
C ILE A 60 25.03 7.40 -19.96
N LYS A 61 25.73 8.45 -19.49
CA LYS A 61 25.10 9.56 -18.76
C LYS A 61 24.08 10.31 -19.63
N LEU A 62 24.41 10.56 -20.90
CA LEU A 62 23.49 11.21 -21.84
C LEU A 62 22.22 10.39 -22.06
N VAL A 63 22.35 9.09 -22.34
CA VAL A 63 21.20 8.19 -22.49
C VAL A 63 20.34 8.16 -21.22
N THR A 64 20.99 8.13 -20.05
CA THR A 64 20.29 8.15 -18.75
C THR A 64 19.55 9.46 -18.52
N ALA A 65 20.14 10.59 -18.89
CA ALA A 65 19.51 11.91 -18.79
C ALA A 65 18.28 12.02 -19.70
N GLU A 66 18.36 11.54 -20.95
CA GLU A 66 17.23 11.50 -21.87
C GLU A 66 16.12 10.56 -21.37
N ARG A 67 16.47 9.39 -20.83
CA ARG A 67 15.49 8.49 -20.20
C ARG A 67 14.74 9.19 -19.07
N LEU A 68 15.46 9.90 -18.21
CA LEU A 68 14.87 10.62 -17.08
C LEU A 68 13.91 11.73 -17.51
N LYS A 69 14.16 12.42 -18.63
CA LYS A 69 13.22 13.39 -19.19
C LYS A 69 11.87 12.73 -19.52
N ILE A 70 11.92 11.57 -20.18
CA ILE A 70 10.73 10.80 -20.54
C ILE A 70 9.99 10.33 -19.29
N THR A 71 10.71 9.74 -18.32
CA THR A 71 10.08 9.24 -17.09
C THR A 71 9.42 10.36 -16.29
N ARG A 72 10.04 11.54 -16.18
CA ARG A 72 9.47 12.70 -15.48
C ARG A 72 8.17 13.20 -16.11
N GLU A 73 8.10 13.23 -17.44
CA GLU A 73 6.88 13.63 -18.14
C GLU A 73 5.76 12.60 -17.94
N LEU A 74 6.08 11.31 -18.00
CA LEU A 74 5.13 10.25 -17.71
C LEU A 74 4.64 10.29 -16.25
N ASP A 75 5.52 10.55 -15.30
CA ASP A 75 5.16 10.68 -13.88
C ASP A 75 4.22 11.86 -13.66
N LYS A 76 4.45 12.98 -14.35
CA LYS A 76 3.56 14.14 -14.32
C LYS A 76 2.19 13.79 -14.90
N GLN A 77 2.14 13.18 -16.09
CA GLN A 77 0.89 12.75 -16.71
C GLN A 77 0.13 11.79 -15.80
N LYS A 78 0.81 10.81 -15.20
CA LYS A 78 0.23 9.89 -14.22
C LYS A 78 -0.39 10.66 -13.05
N HIS A 79 0.31 11.66 -12.52
CA HIS A 79 -0.22 12.50 -11.44
C HIS A 79 -1.49 13.25 -11.85
N ASP A 80 -1.49 13.84 -13.05
CA ASP A 80 -2.65 14.53 -13.59
C ASP A 80 -3.86 13.58 -13.74
N TRP A 81 -3.63 12.35 -14.23
CA TRP A 81 -4.67 11.32 -14.32
C TRP A 81 -5.22 10.90 -12.94
N MET A 82 -4.35 10.73 -11.94
CA MET A 82 -4.78 10.40 -10.57
C MET A 82 -5.62 11.54 -9.96
N GLU A 83 -5.28 12.79 -10.25
CA GLU A 83 -6.05 13.94 -9.77
C GLU A 83 -7.42 14.01 -10.45
N ILE A 84 -7.50 13.74 -11.76
CA ILE A 84 -8.77 13.63 -12.49
C ILE A 84 -9.63 12.51 -11.90
N GLU A 85 -9.07 11.33 -11.69
CA GLU A 85 -9.77 10.20 -11.07
C GLU A 85 -10.34 10.59 -9.70
N LYS A 86 -9.52 11.23 -8.86
CA LYS A 86 -9.94 11.70 -7.54
C LYS A 86 -11.08 12.71 -7.64
N GLN A 87 -11.02 13.66 -8.56
CA GLN A 87 -12.08 14.65 -8.77
C GLN A 87 -13.39 14.00 -9.23
N MET A 88 -13.31 12.98 -10.09
CA MET A 88 -14.49 12.25 -10.59
C MET A 88 -15.09 11.32 -9.53
N THR A 89 -14.27 10.71 -8.69
CA THR A 89 -14.70 9.74 -7.67
C THR A 89 -15.13 10.39 -6.35
N ALA A 90 -14.59 11.57 -6.03
CA ALA A 90 -14.93 12.34 -4.82
C ALA A 90 -16.45 12.56 -4.62
N PRO A 91 -17.24 13.03 -5.61
CA PRO A 91 -18.67 13.23 -5.40
C PRO A 91 -19.44 11.92 -5.16
N ILE A 92 -19.02 10.81 -5.79
CA ILE A 92 -19.62 9.49 -5.57
C ILE A 92 -19.33 9.03 -4.15
N LEU A 93 -18.07 9.14 -3.70
CA LEU A 93 -17.70 8.78 -2.33
C LEU A 93 -18.44 9.63 -1.30
N ALA A 94 -18.57 10.94 -1.54
CA ALA A 94 -19.32 11.84 -0.68
C ALA A 94 -20.81 11.46 -0.62
N ALA A 95 -21.42 11.12 -1.76
CA ALA A 95 -22.81 10.66 -1.81
C ALA A 95 -23.03 9.29 -1.14
N MET A 96 -22.01 8.41 -1.18
CA MET A 96 -22.07 7.10 -0.51
C MET A 96 -21.84 7.18 1.00
N GLN A 97 -21.21 8.23 1.51
CA GLN A 97 -20.87 8.36 2.93
C GLN A 97 -22.07 8.20 3.89
N PRO A 98 -23.21 8.89 3.71
CA PRO A 98 -24.36 8.71 4.63
C PRO A 98 -24.92 7.28 4.61
N LEU A 99 -24.83 6.56 3.49
CA LEU A 99 -25.25 5.17 3.40
C LEU A 99 -24.31 4.26 4.20
N LYS A 100 -23.00 4.51 4.14
CA LYS A 100 -22.01 3.79 4.96
C LYS A 100 -22.25 4.07 6.44
N ASP A 101 -22.43 5.33 6.81
CA ASP A 101 -22.67 5.74 8.19
C ASP A 101 -23.94 5.09 8.76
N ALA A 102 -25.02 5.00 7.97
CA ALA A 102 -26.25 4.33 8.36
C ALA A 102 -26.07 2.82 8.58
N VAL A 103 -25.31 2.16 7.70
CA VAL A 103 -24.99 0.72 7.85
C VAL A 103 -24.12 0.48 9.08
N GLU A 104 -23.11 1.32 9.31
CA GLU A 104 -22.27 1.24 10.51
C GLU A 104 -23.07 1.47 11.79
N HIS A 105 -23.97 2.47 11.79
CA HIS A 105 -24.85 2.73 12.91
C HIS A 105 -25.74 1.51 13.23
N TYR A 106 -26.38 0.92 12.21
CA TYR A 106 -27.19 -0.28 12.38
C TYR A 106 -26.36 -1.45 12.94
N ASN A 107 -25.14 -1.66 12.42
CA ASN A 107 -24.27 -2.72 12.89
C ASN A 107 -23.84 -2.52 14.36
N ARG A 108 -23.58 -1.27 14.79
CA ARG A 108 -23.31 -0.94 16.19
C ARG A 108 -24.52 -1.23 17.08
N GLU A 109 -25.73 -0.87 16.66
CA GLU A 109 -26.97 -1.18 17.39
C GLU A 109 -27.20 -2.70 17.49
N MET A 110 -26.97 -3.45 16.41
CA MET A 110 -27.09 -4.91 16.42
C MET A 110 -26.12 -5.58 17.39
N LEU A 111 -24.89 -5.05 17.53
CA LEU A 111 -23.94 -5.54 18.53
C LEU A 111 -24.41 -5.24 19.96
N ARG A 112 -24.90 -4.03 20.23
CA ARG A 112 -25.45 -3.65 21.55
C ARG A 112 -26.59 -4.55 21.97
N ILE A 113 -27.54 -4.82 21.05
CA ILE A 113 -28.67 -5.72 21.31
C ILE A 113 -28.17 -7.12 21.64
N ARG A 114 -27.17 -7.62 20.89
CA ARG A 114 -26.60 -8.95 21.12
C ARG A 114 -25.89 -9.06 22.47
N GLU A 115 -25.07 -8.06 22.84
CA GLU A 115 -24.42 -8.02 24.15
C GLU A 115 -25.46 -8.02 25.28
N HIS A 116 -26.54 -7.24 25.12
CA HIS A 116 -27.62 -7.21 26.10
C HIS A 116 -28.35 -8.55 26.21
N GLN A 117 -28.67 -9.19 25.08
CA GLN A 117 -29.28 -10.53 25.04
C GLN A 117 -28.38 -11.58 25.69
N GLN A 118 -27.07 -11.54 25.42
CA GLN A 118 -26.10 -12.46 26.02
C GLN A 118 -25.98 -12.24 27.53
N ALA A 119 -25.96 -10.99 28.00
CA ALA A 119 -25.93 -10.68 29.42
C ALA A 119 -27.22 -11.14 30.13
N GLN A 120 -28.39 -10.93 29.52
CA GLN A 120 -29.66 -11.44 30.05
C GLN A 120 -29.69 -12.97 30.11
N ALA A 121 -29.24 -13.65 29.04
CA ALA A 121 -29.16 -15.11 29.02
C ALA A 121 -28.21 -15.64 30.10
N ALA A 122 -27.04 -15.02 30.28
CA ALA A 122 -26.10 -15.40 31.34
C ALA A 122 -26.71 -15.22 32.74
N GLN A 123 -27.44 -14.12 32.99
CA GLN A 123 -28.15 -13.92 34.26
C GLN A 123 -29.26 -14.94 34.51
N GLN A 124 -29.99 -15.35 33.47
CA GLN A 124 -31.02 -16.39 33.56
C GLN A 124 -30.42 -17.76 33.87
N VAL A 125 -29.27 -18.11 33.28
CA VAL A 125 -28.55 -19.37 33.60
C VAL A 125 -28.12 -19.38 35.07
N VAL A 126 -27.54 -18.27 35.58
CA VAL A 126 -27.16 -18.16 37.01
C VAL A 126 -28.37 -18.28 37.94
N HIS A 127 -29.55 -17.77 37.55
CA HIS A 127 -30.80 -17.91 38.33
C HIS A 127 -31.49 -19.28 38.20
N SER A 128 -31.21 -20.06 37.14
CA SER A 128 -31.83 -21.38 36.94
C SER A 128 -30.99 -22.52 37.54
N GLU A 129 -29.69 -22.30 37.79
CA GLU A 129 -28.85 -23.22 38.58
C GLU A 129 -29.26 -23.30 40.06
N SER A 130 -30.11 -22.39 40.58
CA SER A 130 -30.71 -22.50 41.92
C SER A 130 -31.92 -23.44 42.03
N GLY A 131 -32.03 -24.45 41.17
CA GLY A 131 -32.82 -25.66 41.44
C GLY A 131 -34.31 -25.63 41.13
N GLN A 132 -34.79 -24.78 40.22
CA GLN A 132 -36.15 -24.88 39.67
C GLN A 132 -36.13 -24.77 38.14
N THR A 133 -36.46 -25.87 37.47
CA THR A 133 -36.74 -25.93 36.02
C THR A 133 -37.94 -25.03 35.70
N ASN A 134 -37.66 -23.82 35.25
CA ASN A 134 -38.66 -22.85 34.85
C ASN A 134 -39.09 -23.12 33.39
N TRP A 135 -40.26 -23.71 33.21
CA TRP A 135 -40.84 -24.10 31.92
C TRP A 135 -41.47 -22.91 31.14
N LEU A 136 -41.32 -21.69 31.64
CA LEU A 136 -41.92 -20.46 31.10
C LEU A 136 -40.94 -19.51 30.38
N THR A 137 -39.66 -19.86 30.25
CA THR A 137 -38.72 -19.02 29.50
C THR A 137 -38.82 -19.29 28.00
N PRO A 138 -39.28 -18.32 27.19
CA PRO A 138 -39.24 -18.46 25.73
C PRO A 138 -37.78 -18.54 25.28
N GLU A 139 -37.50 -19.50 24.40
CA GLU A 139 -36.20 -19.70 23.78
C GLU A 139 -35.90 -18.46 22.91
N VAL A 140 -35.06 -17.55 23.40
CA VAL A 140 -34.68 -16.35 22.65
C VAL A 140 -33.78 -16.78 21.51
N ALA A 141 -34.34 -16.88 20.30
CA ALA A 141 -33.58 -17.16 19.10
C ALA A 141 -32.49 -16.09 18.92
N ILE A 142 -31.22 -16.50 19.05
CA ILE A 142 -30.06 -15.64 18.84
C ILE A 142 -30.10 -15.21 17.38
N ILE A 143 -30.31 -13.90 17.15
CA ILE A 143 -30.37 -13.35 15.79
C ILE A 143 -29.03 -13.62 15.10
N ASP A 144 -29.08 -14.29 13.95
CA ASP A 144 -27.91 -14.59 13.13
C ASP A 144 -27.19 -13.32 12.70
N LYS A 145 -25.85 -13.40 12.63
CA LYS A 145 -25.00 -12.26 12.28
C LYS A 145 -25.40 -11.72 10.90
N PRO A 146 -25.58 -10.39 10.72
CA PRO A 146 -25.86 -9.82 9.41
C PRO A 146 -24.74 -10.19 8.42
N LYS A 147 -25.13 -10.64 7.22
CA LYS A 147 -24.22 -11.01 6.14
C LYS A 147 -23.31 -9.82 5.81
N GLY A 148 -21.98 -10.02 5.80
CA GLY A 148 -20.99 -9.00 5.43
C GLY A 148 -20.29 -8.28 6.60
N VAL A 149 -20.70 -8.53 7.84
CA VAL A 149 -19.98 -8.04 9.03
C VAL A 149 -18.91 -9.06 9.45
N GLN A 150 -17.64 -8.66 9.48
CA GLN A 150 -16.55 -9.46 10.04
C GLN A 150 -16.15 -8.87 11.40
N MET A 151 -15.99 -9.74 12.42
CA MET A 151 -15.42 -9.26 13.69
C MET A 151 -13.91 -9.26 13.50
N LYS A 152 -13.29 -8.10 13.60
CA LYS A 152 -11.84 -7.97 13.61
C LYS A 152 -11.41 -7.71 15.06
N TRP A 153 -10.49 -8.53 15.56
CA TRP A 153 -9.83 -8.24 16.82
C TRP A 153 -8.92 -7.03 16.62
N THR A 154 -9.14 -6.01 17.43
CA THR A 154 -8.34 -4.80 17.46
C THR A 154 -7.93 -4.52 18.90
N TYR A 155 -7.00 -3.60 19.10
CA TYR A 155 -6.51 -3.27 20.43
C TYR A 155 -6.33 -1.77 20.62
N GLU A 156 -6.53 -1.33 21.85
CA GLU A 156 -6.28 0.04 22.31
C GLU A 156 -5.29 -0.02 23.48
N ILE A 157 -4.29 0.86 23.47
CA ILE A 157 -3.27 0.93 24.51
C ILE A 157 -3.80 1.85 25.62
N VAL A 158 -4.02 1.28 26.81
CA VAL A 158 -4.57 2.02 27.96
C VAL A 158 -3.45 2.61 28.82
N ASP A 159 -2.33 1.90 28.97
CA ASP A 159 -1.20 2.35 29.77
C ASP A 159 0.13 1.82 29.20
N HIS A 160 1.04 2.74 28.87
CA HIS A 160 2.34 2.43 28.29
C HIS A 160 3.30 1.79 29.31
N ASN A 161 3.11 2.03 30.61
CA ASN A 161 4.03 1.58 31.66
C ASN A 161 3.74 0.15 32.15
N GLN A 162 2.58 -0.41 31.79
CA GLN A 162 2.18 -1.77 32.15
C GLN A 162 2.52 -2.79 31.07
N ILE A 163 2.99 -2.35 29.92
CA ILE A 163 3.35 -3.24 28.81
C ILE A 163 4.65 -3.97 29.19
N PRO A 164 4.71 -5.32 29.09
CA PRO A 164 5.92 -6.07 29.41
C PRO A 164 7.14 -5.55 28.62
N ASN A 165 8.33 -5.54 29.25
CA ASN A 165 9.58 -4.98 28.70
C ASN A 165 10.02 -5.54 27.33
N GLY A 166 9.36 -6.58 26.79
CA GLY A 166 9.58 -7.09 25.43
C GLY A 166 9.05 -6.20 24.29
N TYR A 167 8.21 -5.19 24.59
CA TYR A 167 7.56 -4.33 23.57
C TYR A 167 7.98 -2.85 23.66
N TRP A 168 9.19 -2.58 24.15
CA TRP A 168 9.65 -1.21 24.48
C TRP A 168 9.74 -0.25 23.29
N THR A 169 9.81 -0.80 22.08
CA THR A 169 9.33 -0.17 20.85
C THR A 169 8.02 -0.84 20.51
N LEU A 170 6.92 -0.08 20.46
CA LEU A 170 5.59 -0.54 20.09
C LEU A 170 5.61 -1.22 18.72
N ASP A 171 5.96 -2.51 18.69
CA ASP A 171 5.88 -3.30 17.48
C ASP A 171 4.43 -3.79 17.37
N GLU A 172 3.64 -3.01 16.65
CA GLU A 172 2.26 -3.37 16.32
C GLU A 172 2.18 -4.76 15.67
N ALA A 173 3.24 -5.21 14.99
CA ALA A 173 3.27 -6.53 14.37
C ALA A 173 3.31 -7.65 15.41
N ALA A 174 4.07 -7.47 16.50
CA ALA A 174 4.13 -8.44 17.59
C ALA A 174 2.78 -8.56 18.32
N ILE A 175 2.14 -7.42 18.63
CA ILE A 175 0.81 -7.41 19.27
C ILE A 175 -0.23 -8.06 18.35
N LYS A 176 -0.23 -7.74 17.05
CA LYS A 176 -1.13 -8.37 16.08
C LYS A 176 -0.86 -9.88 15.94
N ALA A 177 0.40 -10.29 16.02
CA ALA A 177 0.77 -11.71 16.00
C ALA A 177 0.24 -12.44 17.24
N ASP A 178 0.40 -11.88 18.44
CA ASP A 178 -0.10 -12.50 19.68
C ASP A 178 -1.63 -12.60 19.71
N ILE A 179 -2.32 -11.56 19.22
CA ILE A 179 -3.78 -11.60 19.02
C ILE A 179 -4.17 -12.71 18.03
N ALA A 180 -3.40 -12.90 16.95
CA ALA A 180 -3.62 -13.98 15.99
C ALA A 180 -3.36 -15.38 16.60
N HIS A 181 -2.41 -15.50 17.52
CA HIS A 181 -2.15 -16.72 18.29
C HIS A 181 -3.17 -16.97 19.41
N GLY A 182 -4.14 -16.05 19.60
CA GLY A 182 -5.25 -16.22 20.54
C GLY A 182 -5.00 -15.66 21.93
N VAL A 183 -3.95 -14.86 22.14
CA VAL A 183 -3.73 -14.12 23.39
C VAL A 183 -4.80 -13.02 23.50
N ARG A 184 -5.61 -13.06 24.56
CA ARG A 184 -6.76 -12.15 24.75
C ARG A 184 -6.57 -11.11 25.86
N GLU A 185 -5.56 -11.28 26.69
CA GLU A 185 -5.20 -10.35 27.77
C GLU A 185 -3.71 -10.05 27.66
N ILE A 186 -3.38 -8.78 27.40
CA ILE A 186 -2.00 -8.27 27.39
C ILE A 186 -1.97 -7.10 28.38
N PRO A 187 -1.06 -7.12 29.38
CA PRO A 187 -0.94 -6.01 30.32
C PRO A 187 -0.74 -4.66 29.60
N GLY A 188 -1.53 -3.65 29.96
CA GLY A 188 -1.51 -2.32 29.33
C GLY A 188 -2.29 -2.19 28.01
N VAL A 189 -2.83 -3.29 27.46
CA VAL A 189 -3.53 -3.31 26.16
C VAL A 189 -4.94 -3.89 26.32
N ARG A 190 -5.95 -3.11 25.93
CA ARG A 190 -7.34 -3.56 25.86
C ARG A 190 -7.61 -4.14 24.49
N ILE A 191 -7.75 -5.46 24.42
CA ILE A 191 -8.14 -6.18 23.20
C ILE A 191 -9.66 -6.25 23.13
N TYR A 192 -10.26 -5.86 22.01
CA TYR A 192 -11.69 -5.93 21.79
C TYR A 192 -12.02 -6.34 20.34
N GLN A 193 -13.23 -6.82 20.13
CA GLN A 193 -13.73 -7.12 18.78
C GLN A 193 -14.44 -5.90 18.22
N GLU A 194 -13.99 -5.42 17.07
CA GLU A 194 -14.67 -4.38 16.31
C GLU A 194 -15.40 -5.00 15.12
N ALA A 195 -16.64 -4.58 14.88
CA ALA A 195 -17.38 -4.98 13.70
C ALA A 195 -16.92 -4.17 12.49
N VAL A 196 -16.19 -4.80 11.60
CA VAL A 196 -15.80 -4.22 10.32
C VAL A 196 -16.79 -4.66 9.25
N THR A 197 -17.48 -3.69 8.66
CA THR A 197 -18.41 -3.94 7.55
C THR A 197 -17.65 -3.92 6.24
N THR A 198 -17.59 -5.04 5.54
CA THR A 198 -16.93 -5.07 4.22
C THR A 198 -17.98 -4.99 3.12
N PHE A 199 -17.95 -3.91 2.35
CA PHE A 199 -18.77 -3.78 1.15
C PHE A 199 -18.07 -4.49 -0.03
N ARG A 200 -18.19 -5.82 -0.11
CA ARG A 200 -17.75 -6.58 -1.29
C ARG A 200 -18.87 -6.61 -2.34
N LYS A 201 -18.49 -6.59 -3.61
CA LYS A 201 -19.38 -6.92 -4.73
C LYS A 201 -19.45 -8.43 -4.91
#